data_AF-X0Z110-F1
#
_entry.id   AF-X0Z110-F1
#
_cell.length_a   1.000
_cell.length_b   1.000
_cell.length_c   1.000
_cell.angle_alpha   90.00
_cell.angle_beta   90.00
_cell.angle_gamma   90.00
#
_symmetry.space_group_name_H-M   'P 1'
#
loop_
_entity.id
_entity.type
_entity.pdbx_description
1 polymer ?
#
loop_
_entity_poly.entity_id
_entity_poly.type
_entity_poly.pdbx_seq_one_letter_code
_entity_poly.pdbx_strand_id
1 'polypeptide(L)'
;MTKKKTFISERRACQRRLKTAIVRDVRKGSHGAEAARRHGLSEGTFWQWQYTDPTFQARLRSAREEGIRRIKRAVLAKLRTGKPVKDTAKIVGRTPGTLRAWRRKDPAFDGEVTALVREQRKRRM
;
A
#
# COMPACT_ATOMS: atom_id res chain seq x y z
N MET A 1 16.76 27.42 -31.71
CA MET A 1 17.13 26.87 -30.37
C MET A 1 15.93 26.48 -29.48
N THR A 2 14.71 26.34 -30.02
CA THR A 2 13.46 26.17 -29.25
C THR A 2 13.04 24.71 -29.03
N LYS A 3 13.23 23.82 -30.01
CA LYS A 3 12.75 22.41 -29.94
C LYS A 3 13.34 21.60 -28.77
N LYS A 4 14.64 21.74 -28.48
CA LYS A 4 15.34 20.96 -27.43
C LYS A 4 14.85 21.27 -26.01
N LYS A 5 14.46 22.53 -25.73
CA LYS A 5 13.92 22.93 -24.42
C LYS A 5 12.53 22.33 -24.19
N THR A 6 11.71 22.28 -25.24
CA THR A 6 10.36 21.69 -25.18
C THR A 6 10.40 20.20 -24.85
N PHE A 7 11.22 19.40 -25.54
CA PHE A 7 11.36 17.96 -25.27
C PHE A 7 11.80 17.63 -23.83
N ILE A 8 12.74 18.40 -23.26
CA ILE A 8 13.21 18.19 -21.89
C ILE A 8 12.08 18.49 -20.89
N SER A 9 11.28 19.53 -21.14
CA SER A 9 10.16 19.93 -20.29
C SER A 9 9.03 18.90 -20.29
N GLU A 10 8.70 18.36 -21.46
CA GLU A 10 7.68 17.31 -21.65
C GLU A 10 8.08 16.01 -20.97
N ARG A 11 9.34 15.59 -21.13
CA ARG A 11 9.87 14.40 -20.45
C ARG A 11 9.77 14.51 -18.93
N ARG A 12 10.13 15.68 -18.38
CA ARG A 12 10.00 15.95 -16.93
C ARG A 12 8.53 15.98 -16.48
N ALA A 13 7.63 16.55 -17.27
CA ALA A 13 6.21 16.57 -16.97
C ALA A 13 5.61 15.15 -16.97
N CYS A 14 5.94 14.33 -17.97
CA CYS A 14 5.55 12.92 -18.04
C CYS A 14 6.05 12.14 -16.81
N GLN A 15 7.33 12.29 -16.46
CA GLN A 15 7.91 11.66 -15.27
C GLN A 15 7.19 12.06 -13.97
N ARG A 16 6.82 13.34 -13.80
CA ARG A 16 6.06 13.80 -12.62
C ARG A 16 4.66 13.19 -12.54
N ARG A 17 3.96 13.09 -13.69
CA ARG A 17 2.64 12.43 -13.77
C ARG A 17 2.75 10.97 -13.37
N LEU A 18 3.78 10.28 -13.86
CA LEU A 18 4.02 8.87 -13.57
C LEU A 18 4.31 8.62 -12.10
N LYS A 19 5.23 9.40 -11.49
CA LYS A 19 5.51 9.36 -10.05
C LYS A 19 4.24 9.57 -9.22
N THR A 20 3.38 10.50 -9.64
CA THR A 20 2.12 10.79 -8.95
C THR A 20 1.12 9.63 -9.07
N ALA A 21 1.02 8.99 -10.24
CA ALA A 21 0.17 7.82 -10.44
C ALA A 21 0.60 6.63 -9.57
N ILE A 22 1.90 6.36 -9.48
CA ILE A 22 2.45 5.30 -8.61
C ILE A 22 2.13 5.58 -7.15
N VAL A 23 2.40 6.80 -6.67
CA VAL A 23 2.10 7.20 -5.28
C VAL A 23 0.62 7.03 -4.96
N ARG A 24 -0.28 7.39 -5.89
CA ARG A 24 -1.72 7.20 -5.74
C ARG A 24 -2.11 5.73 -5.59
N ASP A 25 -1.49 4.83 -6.37
CA ASP A 25 -1.79 3.39 -6.29
C ASP A 25 -1.22 2.75 -5.02
N VAL A 26 -0.05 3.21 -4.56
CA VAL A 26 0.51 2.81 -3.26
C VAL A 26 -0.39 3.28 -2.11
N ARG A 27 -0.95 4.49 -2.18
CA ARG A 27 -1.93 5.01 -1.22
C ARG A 27 -3.21 4.15 -1.19
N LYS A 28 -3.59 3.55 -2.32
CA LYS A 28 -4.69 2.57 -2.38
C LYS A 28 -4.31 1.20 -1.79
N GLY A 29 -3.06 1.00 -1.42
CA GLY A 29 -2.53 -0.22 -0.83
C GLY A 29 -1.73 -1.09 -1.80
N SER A 30 -1.45 -0.66 -3.02
CA SER A 30 -0.61 -1.46 -3.93
C SER A 30 0.83 -1.54 -3.44
N HIS A 31 1.55 -2.62 -3.76
CA HIS A 31 2.99 -2.66 -3.53
C HIS A 31 3.70 -1.69 -4.48
N GLY A 32 4.77 -1.01 -4.03
CA GLY A 32 5.42 0.05 -4.81
C GLY A 32 5.92 -0.40 -6.18
N ALA A 33 6.69 -1.48 -6.23
CA ALA A 33 7.21 -2.04 -7.48
C ALA A 33 6.10 -2.57 -8.40
N GLU A 34 5.02 -3.12 -7.82
CA GLU A 34 3.86 -3.59 -8.59
C GLU A 34 3.10 -2.42 -9.21
N ALA A 35 2.88 -1.34 -8.44
CA ALA A 35 2.28 -0.11 -8.94
C ALA A 35 3.11 0.49 -10.08
N ALA A 36 4.44 0.55 -9.93
CA ALA A 36 5.34 1.01 -10.99
C ALA A 36 5.19 0.18 -12.27
N ARG A 37 5.19 -1.16 -12.14
CA ARG A 37 5.02 -2.08 -13.27
C ARG A 37 3.70 -1.87 -14.03
N ARG A 38 2.59 -1.63 -13.33
CA ARG A 38 1.29 -1.34 -13.96
C ARG A 38 1.30 -0.07 -14.82
N HIS A 39 2.21 0.86 -14.52
CA HIS A 39 2.40 2.07 -15.32
C HIS A 39 3.58 1.96 -16.30
N GLY A 40 4.02 0.73 -16.62
CA GLY A 40 5.06 0.47 -17.61
C GLY A 40 6.50 0.78 -17.14
N LEU A 41 6.72 0.97 -15.85
CA LEU A 41 8.07 1.17 -15.30
C LEU A 41 8.72 -0.15 -14.91
N SER A 42 9.98 -0.30 -15.30
CA SER A 42 10.82 -1.37 -14.77
C SER A 42 11.08 -1.16 -13.28
N GLU A 43 11.33 -2.26 -12.58
CA GLU A 43 11.67 -2.23 -11.17
C GLU A 43 12.99 -1.49 -10.92
N GLY A 44 13.99 -1.67 -11.80
CA GLY A 44 15.26 -0.95 -11.72
C GLY A 44 15.08 0.57 -11.78
N THR A 45 14.27 1.08 -12.72
CA THR A 45 13.99 2.52 -12.81
C THR A 45 13.23 3.03 -11.59
N PHE A 46 12.29 2.24 -11.05
CA PHE A 46 11.58 2.58 -9.82
C PHE A 46 12.53 2.71 -8.61
N TRP A 47 13.43 1.75 -8.42
CA TRP A 47 14.44 1.80 -7.34
C TRP A 47 15.41 2.96 -7.52
N GLN A 48 15.89 3.18 -8.76
CA GLN A 48 16.72 4.33 -9.09
C GLN A 48 16.02 5.63 -8.70
N TRP A 49 14.74 5.79 -9.01
CA TRP A 49 13.98 6.98 -8.63
C TRP A 49 13.81 7.13 -7.12
N GLN A 50 13.62 6.04 -6.38
CA GLN A 50 13.57 6.11 -4.91
C GLN A 50 14.89 6.56 -4.31
N TYR A 51 16.02 6.18 -4.91
CA TYR A 51 17.34 6.56 -4.43
C TYR A 51 17.72 8.00 -4.82
N THR A 52 17.39 8.40 -6.05
CA THR A 52 17.83 9.68 -6.63
C THR A 52 16.85 10.85 -6.44
N ASP A 53 15.59 10.58 -6.07
CA ASP A 53 14.58 11.61 -5.82
C ASP A 53 14.02 11.48 -4.39
N PRO A 54 14.60 12.21 -3.41
CA PRO A 54 14.16 12.19 -2.01
C PRO A 54 12.70 12.61 -1.84
N THR A 55 12.20 13.54 -2.65
CA THR A 55 10.80 13.99 -2.59
C THR A 55 9.86 12.87 -3.01
N PHE A 56 10.19 12.13 -4.06
CA PHE A 56 9.44 10.96 -4.47
C PHE A 56 9.48 9.86 -3.40
N GLN A 57 10.65 9.60 -2.81
CA GLN A 57 10.81 8.62 -1.74
C GLN A 57 9.96 8.97 -0.50
N ALA A 58 9.97 10.23 -0.08
CA ALA A 58 9.16 10.72 1.04
C ALA A 58 7.66 10.54 0.75
N ARG A 59 7.20 10.95 -0.43
CA ARG A 59 5.79 10.77 -0.87
C ARG A 59 5.39 9.30 -0.89
N LEU A 60 6.28 8.41 -1.35
CA LEU A 60 6.04 6.97 -1.35
C LEU A 60 5.94 6.40 0.06
N ARG A 61 6.79 6.84 0.98
CA ARG A 61 6.74 6.42 2.39
C ARG A 61 5.40 6.78 3.03
N SER A 62 4.99 8.04 2.92
CA SER A 62 3.69 8.50 3.44
C SER A 62 2.53 7.75 2.79
N ALA A 63 2.56 7.55 1.47
CA ALA A 63 1.53 6.78 0.78
C ALA A 63 1.47 5.31 1.22
N ARG A 64 2.62 4.69 1.53
CA ARG A 64 2.68 3.31 2.03
C ARG A 64 2.05 3.20 3.41
N GLU A 65 2.34 4.13 4.30
CA GLU A 65 1.74 4.17 5.65
C GLU A 65 0.22 4.33 5.56
N GLU A 66 -0.24 5.25 4.73
CA GLU A 66 -1.67 5.47 4.49
C GLU A 66 -2.35 4.23 3.90
N GLY A 67 -1.72 3.61 2.90
CA GLY A 67 -2.18 2.35 2.32
C GLY A 67 -2.27 1.22 3.36
N ILE A 68 -1.27 1.07 4.22
CA ILE A 68 -1.30 0.08 5.32
C ILE A 68 -2.45 0.38 6.28
N ARG A 69 -2.63 1.64 6.72
CA ARG A 69 -3.75 2.02 7.60
C ARG A 69 -5.10 1.69 6.96
N ARG A 70 -5.26 1.98 5.67
CA ARG A 70 -6.48 1.66 4.92
C ARG A 70 -6.75 0.16 4.88
N ILE A 71 -5.71 -0.65 4.63
CA ILE A 71 -5.87 -2.11 4.61
C ILE A 71 -6.18 -2.66 6.00
N LYS A 72 -5.52 -2.17 7.06
CA LYS A 72 -5.85 -2.56 8.45
C LYS A 72 -7.32 -2.29 8.77
N ARG A 73 -7.84 -1.11 8.40
CA ARG A 73 -9.27 -0.80 8.54
C ARG A 73 -10.16 -1.76 7.76
N ALA A 74 -9.80 -2.10 6.52
CA ALA A 74 -10.54 -3.07 5.72
C ALA A 74 -10.53 -4.47 6.34
N VAL A 75 -9.41 -4.91 6.92
CA VAL A 75 -9.30 -6.17 7.67
C VAL A 75 -10.26 -6.16 8.85
N LEU A 76 -10.22 -5.12 9.68
CA LEU A 76 -11.10 -5.02 10.86
C LEU A 76 -12.57 -4.98 10.46
N ALA A 77 -12.93 -4.26 9.40
CA ALA A 77 -14.29 -4.24 8.87
C ALA A 77 -14.76 -5.63 8.41
N LYS A 78 -13.90 -6.40 7.73
CA LYS A 78 -14.24 -7.77 7.31
C LYS A 78 -14.30 -8.74 8.49
N LEU A 79 -13.46 -8.58 9.50
CA LEU A 79 -13.58 -9.36 10.74
C LEU A 79 -14.91 -9.07 11.45
N ARG A 80 -15.40 -7.82 11.48
CA ARG A 80 -16.72 -7.52 12.04
C ARG A 80 -17.87 -8.28 11.37
N THR A 81 -17.72 -8.69 10.11
CA THR A 81 -18.72 -9.52 9.40
C THR A 81 -18.69 -11.02 9.79
N GLY A 82 -17.89 -11.42 10.77
CA GLY A 82 -17.83 -12.80 11.25
C GLY A 82 -16.92 -13.72 10.44
N LYS A 83 -16.20 -13.19 9.44
CA LYS A 83 -15.22 -13.97 8.67
C LYS A 83 -13.99 -14.28 9.53
N PRO A 84 -13.40 -15.48 9.41
CA PRO A 84 -12.18 -15.80 10.12
C PRO A 84 -11.00 -14.98 9.58
N VAL A 85 -9.94 -14.85 10.39
CA VAL A 85 -8.75 -14.05 10.06
C VAL A 85 -8.08 -14.51 8.77
N LYS A 86 -8.01 -15.83 8.53
CA LYS A 86 -7.41 -16.42 7.32
C LYS A 86 -8.15 -15.97 6.06
N ASP A 87 -9.47 -16.06 6.06
CA ASP A 87 -10.30 -15.67 4.91
C ASP A 87 -10.28 -14.15 4.72
N THR A 88 -10.31 -13.41 5.82
CA THR A 88 -10.20 -11.95 5.78
C THR A 88 -8.91 -11.51 5.10
N ALA A 89 -7.76 -12.12 5.45
CA ALA A 89 -6.48 -11.83 4.80
C ALA A 89 -6.59 -12.02 3.28
N LYS A 90 -7.14 -13.15 2.84
CA LYS A 90 -7.33 -13.45 1.40
C LYS A 90 -8.23 -12.43 0.73
N ILE A 91 -9.38 -12.09 1.34
CA ILE A 91 -10.35 -11.12 0.82
C ILE A 91 -9.73 -9.73 0.62
N VAL A 92 -8.85 -9.30 1.55
CA VAL A 92 -8.18 -7.99 1.43
C VAL A 92 -6.88 -8.05 0.59
N GLY A 93 -6.60 -9.17 -0.07
CA GLY A 93 -5.41 -9.35 -0.91
C GLY A 93 -4.10 -9.38 -0.09
N ARG A 94 -4.13 -9.94 1.12
CA ARG A 94 -2.96 -10.10 2.00
C ARG A 94 -2.76 -11.54 2.42
N THR A 95 -1.52 -11.84 2.80
CA THR A 95 -1.20 -13.14 3.37
C THR A 95 -1.47 -13.12 4.89
N PRO A 96 -1.82 -14.27 5.49
CA PRO A 96 -1.88 -14.41 6.94
C PRO A 96 -0.55 -14.05 7.62
N GLY A 97 0.59 -14.29 6.95
CA GLY A 97 1.91 -13.87 7.40
C GLY A 97 2.03 -12.36 7.57
N THR A 98 1.52 -11.59 6.61
CA THR A 98 1.49 -10.12 6.71
C THR A 98 0.67 -9.64 7.89
N LEU A 99 -0.51 -10.22 8.13
CA LEU A 99 -1.33 -9.84 9.29
C LEU A 99 -0.63 -10.17 10.61
N ARG A 100 0.01 -11.35 10.71
CA ARG A 100 0.81 -11.72 11.90
C ARG A 100 1.95 -10.74 12.14
N ALA A 101 2.66 -10.34 11.09
CA ALA A 101 3.71 -9.34 11.20
C ALA A 101 3.19 -7.97 11.66
N TRP A 102 2.01 -7.55 11.18
CA TRP A 102 1.38 -6.31 11.63
C TRP A 102 0.94 -6.37 13.09
N ARG A 103 0.30 -7.46 13.52
CA ARG A 103 -0.11 -7.66 14.91
C ARG A 103 1.08 -7.58 15.87
N ARG A 104 2.22 -8.18 15.49
CA ARG A 104 3.45 -8.08 16.29
C ARG A 104 4.00 -6.66 16.40
N LYS A 105 3.89 -5.87 15.32
CA LYS A 105 4.47 -4.51 15.24
C LYS A 105 3.52 -3.40 15.71
N ASP A 106 2.23 -3.70 15.82
CA ASP A 106 1.17 -2.75 16.16
C ASP A 106 0.24 -3.38 17.20
N PRO A 107 0.52 -3.19 18.50
CA PRO A 107 -0.27 -3.74 19.59
C PRO A 107 -1.73 -3.27 19.59
N ALA A 108 -2.01 -2.04 19.13
CA ALA A 108 -3.38 -1.54 19.04
C ALA A 108 -4.18 -2.34 18.00
N PHE A 109 -3.59 -2.57 16.83
CA PHE A 109 -4.19 -3.44 15.82
C PHE A 109 -4.37 -4.89 16.30
N ASP A 110 -3.41 -5.43 17.05
CA ASP A 110 -3.54 -6.76 17.65
C ASP A 110 -4.70 -6.85 18.65
N GLY A 111 -4.84 -5.86 19.52
CA GLY A 111 -5.93 -5.76 20.48
C GLY A 111 -7.29 -5.77 19.79
N GLU A 112 -7.48 -4.96 18.75
CA GLU A 112 -8.73 -4.92 17.97
C GLU A 112 -9.04 -6.26 17.30
N VAL A 113 -8.04 -6.91 16.68
CA VAL A 113 -8.23 -8.23 16.05
C VAL A 113 -8.62 -9.27 17.11
N THR A 114 -7.97 -9.27 18.26
CA THR A 114 -8.22 -10.22 19.36
C THR A 114 -9.63 -10.03 19.94
N ALA A 115 -10.06 -8.79 20.16
CA ALA A 115 -11.40 -8.48 20.63
C ALA A 115 -12.47 -9.00 19.67
N LEU A 116 -12.32 -8.71 18.36
CA LEU A 116 -13.26 -9.17 17.33
C LEU A 116 -13.32 -10.69 17.23
N VAL A 117 -12.17 -11.39 17.28
CA VAL A 117 -12.14 -12.85 17.24
C VAL A 117 -12.83 -13.46 18.47
N ARG A 118 -12.64 -12.88 19.66
CA ARG A 118 -13.34 -13.32 20.88
C ARG A 118 -14.85 -13.12 20.76
N GLU A 119 -15.28 -11.96 20.26
CA GLU A 119 -16.68 -11.66 20.02
C GLU A 119 -17.33 -12.65 19.03
N GLN A 120 -16.65 -12.95 17.92
CA GLN A 120 -17.12 -13.95 16.95
C GLN A 120 -17.32 -15.33 17.57
N ARG A 121 -16.41 -15.75 18.47
CA ARG A 121 -16.54 -17.04 19.16
C ARG A 121 -17.76 -17.05 20.07
N LYS A 122 -18.00 -15.98 20.82
CA LYS A 122 -19.19 -15.84 21.68
C LYS A 122 -20.50 -15.93 20.90
N ARG A 123 -20.55 -15.38 19.68
CA ARG A 123 -21.75 -15.41 18.82
C ARG A 123 -22.02 -16.77 18.16
N ARG A 124 -21.07 -17.71 18.23
CA ARG A 124 -21.19 -19.05 17.63
C ARG A 124 -21.50 -20.13 18.67
N MET A 125 -21.40 -19.79 19.95
CA MET A 125 -21.85 -20.59 21.08
C MET A 125 -23.31 -20.24 21.35
#